data_AF-A0A3D8RV23-F1
#
_entry.id   AF-A0A3D8RV23-F1
#
_cell.length_a   1.000
_cell.length_b   1.000
_cell.length_c   1.000
_cell.angle_alpha   90.00
_cell.angle_beta   90.00
_cell.angle_gamma   90.00
#
_symmetry.space_group_name_H-M   'P 1'
#
loop_
_entity.id
_entity.type
_entity.pdbx_description
1 polymer ?
#
loop_
_entity_poly.entity_id
_entity_poly.type
_entity_poly.pdbx_seq_one_letter_code
_entity_poly.pdbx_strand_id
1 'polypeptide(L)'
;MNLKHHIFTLILRGRSFVAPVGRNPKRILDVGTGAGIWAMELFDLIHWRMLFTAIKHWPRLYEQAYQNLKPGGWIEVDEHESDINSDDDSVLKAQDLKDWFKLVAEACAKLGRDSNIAHKQK
;
A
#
# COMPACT_ATOMS: atom_id res chain seq x y z
N MET A 1 21.39 -3.95 -0.09
CA MET A 1 21.53 -4.00 1.38
C MET A 1 21.55 -2.56 1.92
N ASN A 2 20.56 -2.17 2.74
CA ASN A 2 20.46 -0.79 3.26
C ASN A 2 21.27 -0.63 4.56
N LEU A 3 22.08 0.42 4.67
CA LEU A 3 22.97 0.68 5.81
C LEU A 3 22.23 0.70 7.16
N LYS A 4 21.04 1.31 7.23
CA LYS A 4 20.26 1.38 8.47
C LYS A 4 19.78 0.00 8.92
N HIS A 5 19.21 -0.78 7.98
CA HIS A 5 18.76 -2.14 8.29
C HIS A 5 19.92 -3.03 8.74
N HIS A 6 21.07 -2.97 8.06
CA HIS A 6 22.25 -3.76 8.44
C HIS A 6 22.77 -3.40 9.84
N ILE A 7 22.85 -2.11 10.16
CA ILE A 7 23.24 -1.64 11.50
C ILE A 7 22.28 -2.20 12.56
N PHE A 8 20.96 -2.15 12.33
CA PHE A 8 19.99 -2.71 13.26
C PHE A 8 20.09 -4.23 13.39
N THR A 9 20.32 -4.98 12.31
CA THR A 9 20.56 -6.43 12.38
C THR A 9 21.77 -6.75 13.25
N LEU A 10 22.87 -5.99 13.14
CA LEU A 10 24.04 -6.16 14.00
C LEU A 10 23.74 -5.84 15.46
N ILE A 11 23.09 -4.70 15.73
CA ILE A 11 22.70 -4.28 17.09
C ILE A 11 21.77 -5.31 17.75
N LEU A 12 20.80 -5.82 16.99
CA LEU A 12 19.82 -6.79 17.46
C LEU A 12 20.33 -8.23 17.47
N ARG A 13 21.61 -8.44 17.10
CA ARG A 13 22.29 -9.74 17.06
C ARG A 13 21.57 -10.75 16.16
N GLY A 14 21.20 -10.31 14.97
CA GLY A 14 20.47 -11.10 13.98
C GLY A 14 18.97 -11.22 14.24
N ARG A 15 18.41 -10.59 15.28
CA ARG A 15 16.97 -10.60 15.54
C ARG A 15 16.24 -9.51 14.75
N SER A 16 15.11 -9.86 14.13
CA SER A 16 14.29 -8.92 13.35
C SER A 16 13.41 -8.00 14.20
N PHE A 17 13.16 -8.36 15.47
CA PHE A 17 12.37 -7.55 16.42
C PHE A 17 12.81 -7.83 17.87
N VAL A 18 12.46 -6.91 18.79
CA VAL A 18 12.68 -7.05 20.25
C VAL A 18 11.38 -7.27 21.04
N ALA A 19 10.23 -7.13 20.38
CA ALA A 19 8.93 -7.30 21.01
C ALA A 19 8.73 -8.76 21.48
N PRO A 20 8.14 -9.01 22.67
CA PRO A 20 8.00 -10.35 23.24
C PRO A 20 6.81 -11.12 22.62
N VAL A 21 6.77 -11.27 21.29
CA VAL A 21 5.61 -11.82 20.55
C VAL A 21 5.56 -13.36 20.46
N GLY A 22 6.28 -14.06 21.34
CA GLY A 22 6.37 -15.52 21.32
C GLY A 22 7.05 -16.08 20.06
N ARG A 23 7.03 -17.41 19.89
CA ARG A 23 7.66 -18.09 18.73
C ARG A 23 6.81 -18.08 17.46
N ASN A 24 5.51 -17.81 17.57
CA ASN A 24 4.57 -17.93 16.46
C ASN A 24 3.50 -16.81 16.50
N PRO A 25 3.89 -15.54 16.32
CA PRO A 25 2.92 -14.45 16.20
C PRO A 25 1.99 -14.73 15.02
N LYS A 26 0.67 -14.73 15.26
CA LYS A 26 -0.34 -15.07 14.24
C LYS A 26 -0.72 -13.90 13.34
N ARG A 27 -0.53 -12.67 13.81
CA ARG A 27 -0.89 -11.42 13.12
C ARG A 27 0.09 -10.34 13.53
N ILE A 28 0.73 -9.70 12.55
CA ILE A 28 1.68 -8.61 12.75
C ILE A 28 1.12 -7.41 11.99
N LEU A 29 0.85 -6.32 12.70
CA LEU A 29 0.44 -5.03 12.12
C LEU A 29 1.67 -4.13 12.10
N ASP A 30 2.11 -3.73 10.91
CA ASP A 30 3.16 -2.72 10.77
C ASP A 30 2.54 -1.32 10.73
N VAL A 31 3.00 -0.45 11.63
CA VAL A 31 2.61 0.97 11.68
C VAL A 31 3.88 1.80 11.77
N GLY A 32 4.41 2.24 10.62
CA GLY A 32 5.59 3.10 10.58
C GLY A 32 5.98 3.58 9.18
N THR A 33 6.52 4.80 9.10
CA THR A 33 7.06 5.43 7.88
C THR A 33 8.54 5.09 7.67
N GLY A 34 8.92 3.82 7.85
CA GLY A 34 10.23 3.29 7.52
C GLY A 34 10.25 2.67 6.12
N ALA A 35 11.42 2.33 5.58
CA ALA A 35 11.52 1.66 4.28
C ALA A 35 10.95 0.21 4.25
N GLY A 36 10.31 -0.26 5.32
CA GLY A 36 9.65 -1.58 5.42
C GLY A 36 10.57 -2.81 5.53
N ILE A 37 11.88 -2.66 5.36
CA ILE A 37 12.84 -3.77 5.09
C ILE A 37 12.84 -4.91 6.14
N TRP A 38 12.45 -4.65 7.38
CA TRP A 38 12.42 -5.68 8.43
C TRP A 38 11.12 -6.48 8.46
N ALA A 39 10.02 -5.87 8.07
CA ALA A 39 8.70 -6.50 8.07
C ALA A 39 8.55 -7.44 6.84
N MET A 40 9.39 -7.16 5.87
CA MET A 40 9.46 -7.70 4.55
C MET A 40 9.74 -9.23 4.46
N GLU A 41 10.24 -9.95 5.47
CA GLU A 41 10.36 -11.43 5.40
C GLU A 41 9.28 -12.18 6.22
N LEU A 42 8.33 -11.45 6.80
CA LEU A 42 7.48 -11.96 7.88
C LEU A 42 6.00 -12.12 7.50
N PHE A 43 5.57 -11.63 6.33
CA PHE A 43 4.16 -11.50 6.05
C PHE A 43 3.53 -12.72 5.37
N ASP A 44 2.49 -13.24 6.00
CA ASP A 44 1.55 -14.20 5.40
C ASP A 44 0.42 -13.48 4.62
N LEU A 45 0.14 -12.21 4.99
CA LEU A 45 -0.82 -11.33 4.33
C LEU A 45 -0.25 -9.91 4.32
N ILE A 46 -0.24 -9.29 3.14
CA ILE A 46 -0.05 -7.84 2.98
C ILE A 46 -1.38 -7.27 2.51
N HIS A 47 -1.95 -6.37 3.30
CA HIS A 47 -3.23 -5.73 2.99
C HIS A 47 -3.07 -4.21 2.95
N TRP A 48 -3.63 -3.57 1.94
CA TRP A 48 -3.79 -2.13 1.91
C TRP A 48 -5.15 -1.72 1.35
N ARG A 49 -5.58 -0.52 1.78
CA ARG A 49 -6.85 0.06 1.39
C ARG A 49 -6.72 1.56 1.12
N MET A 50 -7.33 2.01 0.03
CA MET A 50 -7.46 3.42 -0.38
C MET A 50 -6.12 4.18 -0.42
N LEU A 51 -5.11 3.62 -1.09
CA LEU A 51 -3.82 4.27 -1.28
C LEU A 51 -3.73 5.08 -2.59
N PHE A 52 -4.81 5.16 -3.38
CA PHE A 52 -4.90 5.84 -4.68
C PHE A 52 -4.28 7.27 -4.75
N THR A 53 -4.29 8.07 -3.68
CA THR A 53 -3.63 9.40 -3.69
C THR A 53 -2.24 9.42 -3.05
N ALA A 54 -1.87 8.37 -2.33
CA ALA A 54 -0.65 8.30 -1.52
C ALA A 54 0.54 7.77 -2.33
N ILE A 55 0.29 6.92 -3.32
CA ILE A 55 1.33 6.15 -4.01
C ILE A 55 1.65 6.75 -5.38
N LYS A 56 2.94 7.00 -5.60
CA LYS A 56 3.47 7.52 -6.86
C LYS A 56 3.86 6.41 -7.85
N HIS A 57 4.42 5.32 -7.33
CA HIS A 57 5.01 4.25 -8.13
C HIS A 57 4.41 2.89 -7.75
N TRP A 58 3.23 2.60 -8.31
CA TRP A 58 2.49 1.37 -8.04
C TRP A 58 3.28 0.09 -8.36
N PRO A 59 3.96 -0.06 -9.52
CA PRO A 59 4.72 -1.28 -9.80
C PRO A 59 5.79 -1.57 -8.74
N ARG A 60 6.43 -0.53 -8.21
CA ARG A 60 7.41 -0.65 -7.14
C ARG A 60 6.77 -1.10 -5.82
N LEU A 61 5.57 -0.62 -5.48
CA LEU A 61 4.84 -1.09 -4.30
C LEU A 61 4.52 -2.58 -4.43
N TYR A 62 4.02 -3.02 -5.60
CA TYR A 62 3.75 -4.44 -5.85
C TYR A 62 5.02 -5.28 -5.84
N GLU A 63 6.10 -4.85 -6.50
CA GLU A 63 7.39 -5.55 -6.47
C GLU A 63 7.90 -5.70 -5.02
N GLN A 64 7.81 -4.63 -4.24
CA GLN A 64 8.12 -4.69 -2.82
C GLN A 64 7.17 -5.64 -2.09
N ALA A 65 5.86 -5.60 -2.30
CA ALA A 65 4.95 -6.53 -1.64
C ALA A 65 5.29 -7.99 -1.97
N TYR A 66 5.53 -8.32 -3.25
CA TYR A 66 5.86 -9.68 -3.71
C TYR A 66 7.20 -10.19 -3.18
N GLN A 67 8.24 -9.36 -3.20
CA GLN A 67 9.55 -9.74 -2.64
C GLN A 67 9.47 -10.10 -1.16
N ASN A 68 8.38 -9.67 -0.51
CA ASN A 68 8.28 -9.60 0.92
C ASN A 68 7.08 -10.35 1.50
N LEU A 69 6.47 -11.14 0.65
CA LEU A 69 5.43 -12.08 0.98
C LEU A 69 6.07 -13.46 1.08
N LYS A 70 5.75 -14.22 2.13
CA LYS A 70 6.19 -15.62 2.21
C LYS A 70 5.61 -16.40 1.02
N PRO A 71 6.29 -17.45 0.53
CA PRO A 71 5.70 -18.36 -0.44
C PRO A 71 4.34 -18.88 0.05
N GLY A 72 3.29 -18.67 -0.75
CA GLY A 72 1.90 -19.03 -0.41
C GLY A 72 1.12 -17.98 0.40
N GLY A 73 1.71 -16.82 0.70
CA GLY A 73 1.00 -15.69 1.29
C GLY A 73 0.11 -14.96 0.28
N TRP A 74 -0.71 -14.04 0.77
CA TRP A 74 -1.68 -13.28 -0.02
C TRP A 74 -1.38 -11.77 -0.01
N ILE A 75 -1.66 -11.11 -1.13
CA ILE A 75 -1.77 -9.65 -1.19
C ILE A 75 -3.25 -9.36 -1.40
N GLU A 76 -3.86 -8.66 -0.45
CA GLU A 76 -5.25 -8.21 -0.56
C GLU A 76 -5.28 -6.70 -0.76
N VAL A 77 -5.96 -6.27 -1.82
CA VAL A 77 -6.00 -4.88 -2.23
C VAL A 77 -7.44 -4.42 -2.31
N ASP A 78 -7.75 -3.34 -1.59
CA ASP A 78 -9.05 -2.65 -1.67
C ASP A 78 -8.81 -1.20 -2.14
N GLU A 79 -8.94 -0.97 -3.44
CA GLU A 79 -8.84 0.36 -4.04
C GLU A 79 -10.20 0.82 -4.56
N HIS A 80 -10.52 2.07 -4.29
CA HIS A 80 -11.76 2.69 -4.76
C HIS A 80 -11.55 3.25 -6.16
N GLU A 81 -12.52 3.01 -7.05
CA GLU A 81 -12.55 3.69 -8.35
C GLU A 81 -12.89 5.17 -8.14
N SER A 82 -12.03 6.06 -8.63
CA SER A 82 -12.24 7.51 -8.47
C SER A 82 -13.33 8.06 -9.40
N ASP A 83 -13.73 7.29 -10.40
CA ASP A 83 -14.81 7.68 -11.31
C ASP A 83 -16.16 7.41 -10.65
N ILE A 84 -16.99 8.45 -10.57
CA ILE A 84 -18.37 8.32 -10.12
C ILE A 84 -19.25 7.96 -11.31
N ASN A 85 -19.91 6.83 -11.18
CA ASN A 85 -20.86 6.29 -12.14
C ASN A 85 -22.19 5.97 -11.44
N SER A 86 -23.27 5.97 -12.20
CA SER A 86 -24.57 5.45 -11.75
C SER A 86 -25.20 4.65 -12.88
N ASP A 87 -26.08 3.72 -12.53
CA ASP A 87 -26.87 2.91 -13.47
C ASP A 87 -28.22 3.55 -13.85
N ASP A 88 -28.59 4.65 -13.19
CA ASP A 88 -29.90 5.31 -13.28
C ASP A 88 -29.82 6.81 -13.67
N ASP A 89 -28.72 7.24 -14.29
CA ASP A 89 -28.42 8.64 -14.64
C ASP A 89 -28.36 9.62 -13.45
N SER A 90 -28.50 9.18 -12.20
CA SER A 90 -28.44 10.08 -11.03
C SER A 90 -27.09 10.78 -10.88
N VAL A 91 -26.03 10.23 -11.49
CA VAL A 91 -24.71 10.87 -11.62
C VAL A 91 -24.77 12.25 -12.29
N LEU A 92 -25.77 12.52 -13.13
CA LEU A 92 -25.98 13.84 -13.74
C LEU A 92 -26.34 14.92 -12.71
N LYS A 93 -26.88 14.52 -11.55
CA LYS A 93 -27.18 15.42 -10.42
C LYS A 93 -25.95 15.69 -9.54
N ALA A 94 -24.87 14.94 -9.71
CA ALA A 94 -23.68 14.98 -8.86
C ALA A 94 -22.54 15.79 -9.48
N GLN A 95 -22.84 16.88 -10.21
CA GLN A 95 -21.84 17.64 -10.96
C GLN A 95 -20.71 18.16 -10.07
N ASP A 96 -21.01 18.72 -8.90
CA ASP A 96 -20.01 19.20 -7.95
C ASP A 96 -19.07 18.09 -7.49
N LEU A 97 -19.59 16.88 -7.30
CA LEU A 97 -18.82 15.72 -6.88
C LEU A 97 -17.92 15.21 -8.02
N LYS A 98 -18.42 15.22 -9.26
CA LYS A 98 -17.60 14.91 -10.44
C LYS A 98 -16.46 15.91 -10.60
N ASP A 99 -16.74 17.20 -10.41
CA ASP A 99 -15.74 18.26 -10.49
C ASP A 99 -14.70 18.14 -9.37
N TRP A 100 -15.12 17.76 -8.16
CA TRP A 100 -14.21 17.44 -7.07
C TRP A 100 -13.22 16.33 -7.43
N PHE A 101 -13.70 15.18 -7.90
CA PHE A 101 -12.81 14.06 -8.27
C PHE A 101 -11.90 14.41 -9.45
N LYS A 102 -12.38 15.20 -10.41
CA LYS A 102 -11.54 15.75 -11.49
C LYS A 102 -10.41 16.61 -10.94
N LEU A 103 -10.71 17.53 -10.02
CA LEU A 103 -9.69 18.40 -9.39
C LEU A 103 -8.67 17.58 -8.58
N VAL A 104 -9.12 16.56 -7.85
CA VAL A 104 -8.24 15.63 -7.14
C VAL A 104 -7.31 14.91 -8.12
N ALA A 105 -7.83 14.44 -9.24
CA ALA A 105 -7.03 13.77 -10.27
C ALA A 105 -5.99 14.71 -10.89
N GLU A 106 -6.37 15.94 -11.22
CA GLU A 106 -5.45 16.96 -11.72
C GLU A 106 -4.36 17.30 -10.70
N ALA A 107 -4.70 17.43 -9.42
CA ALA A 107 -3.73 17.68 -8.35
C ALA A 107 -2.76 16.51 -8.19
N CYS A 108 -3.26 15.27 -8.19
CA CYS A 108 -2.42 14.06 -8.15
C CYS A 108 -1.48 14.00 -9.35
N ALA A 109 -1.97 14.27 -10.55
CA ALA A 109 -1.17 14.28 -11.78
C ALA A 109 -0.03 15.32 -11.71
N LYS A 110 -0.29 16.51 -11.18
CA LYS A 110 0.75 17.55 -10.95
C LYS A 110 1.84 17.09 -9.97
N LEU A 111 1.50 16.19 -9.04
CA LEU A 111 2.46 15.55 -8.13
C LEU A 111 3.12 14.28 -8.72
N GLY A 112 2.78 13.95 -9.97
CA GLY A 112 3.23 12.76 -10.68
C GLY A 112 2.64 11.47 -10.12
N ARG A 113 1.45 11.53 -9.52
CA ARG A 113 0.70 10.39 -8.96
C ARG A 113 -0.52 10.10 -9.81
N ASP A 114 -0.93 8.84 -9.82
CA ASP A 114 -2.15 8.39 -10.48
C ASP A 114 -3.20 8.04 -9.43
N SER A 115 -4.33 8.74 -9.47
CA SER A 115 -5.44 8.60 -8.53
C SER A 115 -6.58 7.71 -9.03
N ASN A 116 -6.55 7.28 -10.28
CA ASN A 116 -7.54 6.33 -10.81
C ASN A 116 -6.81 5.08 -11.30
N ILE A 117 -6.57 4.20 -10.34
CA ILE A 117 -5.68 3.04 -10.48
C ILE A 117 -6.41 1.72 -10.27
N ALA A 118 -7.64 1.73 -9.76
CA ALA A 118 -8.42 0.53 -9.47
C ALA A 118 -8.53 -0.37 -10.71
N HIS A 119 -8.90 0.19 -11.88
CA HIS A 119 -8.98 -0.56 -13.13
C HIS A 119 -7.64 -1.07 -13.69
N LYS A 120 -6.51 -0.59 -13.15
CA LYS A 120 -5.14 -0.98 -13.57
C LYS A 120 -4.56 -2.09 -12.70
N GLN A 121 -5.21 -2.41 -11.59
CA GLN A 121 -4.80 -3.46 -10.67
C GLN A 121 -5.56 -4.74 -11.04
N LYS A 122 -4.85 -5.71 -11.63
CA LYS A 122 -5.36 -7.04 -11.98
C LYS A 122 -4.45 -8.10 -11.39
#